data_AF-A0A6A7LGQ7-F1
#
_entry.id   AF-A0A6A7LGQ7-F1
#
_cell.length_a   1.000
_cell.length_b   1.000
_cell.length_c   1.000
_cell.angle_alpha   90.00
_cell.angle_beta   90.00
_cell.angle_gamma   90.00
#
_symmetry.space_group_name_H-M   'P 1'
#
loop_
_entity.id
_entity.type
_entity.pdbx_description
1 polymer ?
#
loop_
_entity_poly.entity_id
_entity_poly.type
_entity_poly.pdbx_seq_one_letter_code
_entity_poly.pdbx_strand_id
1 'polypeptide(L)'
;MNKLREEEDKLNLELEESHGNYEIMKAVFEKRIDLFNRFLKEESLSELDRLRLENKREWNKSHLLSLIINEETTTKIRDLLKRVYQLEKANGLE
;
A
#
# COMPACT_ATOMS: atom_id res chain seq x y z
N MET A 1 -19.80 -12.71 5.37
CA MET A 1 -18.43 -13.24 5.24
C MET A 1 -18.05 -13.76 3.85
N ASN A 2 -18.87 -14.55 3.14
CA ASN A 2 -18.49 -15.03 1.79
C ASN A 2 -18.19 -13.90 0.78
N LYS A 3 -19.05 -12.87 0.73
CA LYS A 3 -18.84 -11.70 -0.13
C LYS A 3 -17.54 -10.94 0.17
N LEU A 4 -17.22 -10.76 1.46
CA LEU A 4 -15.97 -10.14 1.88
C LEU A 4 -14.77 -10.91 1.33
N ARG A 5 -14.78 -12.24 1.46
CA ARG A 5 -13.70 -13.10 0.98
C ARG A 5 -13.53 -13.01 -0.54
N GLU A 6 -14.63 -13.02 -1.29
CA GLU A 6 -14.60 -12.87 -2.75
C GLU A 6 -14.02 -11.51 -3.19
N GLU A 7 -14.34 -10.42 -2.47
CA GLU A 7 -13.74 -9.10 -2.72
C GLU A 7 -12.27 -9.05 -2.31
N GLU A 8 -11.88 -9.68 -1.19
CA GLU A 8 -10.47 -9.81 -0.78
C GLU A 8 -9.66 -10.59 -1.82
N ASP A 9 -10.18 -11.70 -2.35
CA ASP A 9 -9.50 -12.54 -3.34
C ASP A 9 -9.26 -11.79 -4.66
N LYS A 10 -10.22 -10.97 -5.11
CA LYS A 10 -10.03 -10.09 -6.27
C LYS A 10 -8.93 -9.05 -6.04
N LEU A 11 -8.91 -8.45 -4.86
CA LEU A 11 -7.87 -7.47 -4.49
C LEU A 11 -6.52 -8.13 -4.22
N ASN A 12 -6.45 -9.43 -3.94
CA ASN A 12 -5.20 -10.18 -3.89
C ASN A 12 -4.64 -10.38 -5.30
N LEU A 13 -5.48 -10.80 -6.25
CA LEU A 13 -5.07 -10.95 -7.64
C LEU A 13 -4.59 -9.60 -8.23
N GLU A 14 -5.33 -8.51 -8.02
CA GLU A 14 -4.92 -7.17 -8.48
C GLU A 14 -3.56 -6.74 -7.86
N LEU A 15 -3.30 -7.13 -6.61
CA LEU A 15 -2.01 -6.86 -5.97
C LEU A 15 -0.87 -7.68 -6.59
N GLU A 16 -1.10 -8.96 -6.86
CA GLU A 16 -0.11 -9.84 -7.50
C GLU A 16 0.22 -9.36 -8.92
N GLU A 17 -0.79 -8.96 -9.67
CA GLU A 17 -0.66 -8.42 -11.03
C GLU A 17 -0.06 -7.00 -11.07
N SER A 18 0.09 -6.32 -9.93
CA SER A 18 0.70 -4.99 -9.88
C SER A 18 2.19 -5.00 -10.26
N HIS A 19 2.86 -6.15 -10.12
CA HIS A 19 4.31 -6.30 -10.36
C HIS A 19 5.17 -5.24 -9.66
N GLY A 20 4.76 -4.78 -8.47
CA GLY A 20 5.48 -3.77 -7.71
C GLY A 20 5.21 -2.32 -8.15
N ASN A 21 4.26 -2.09 -9.06
CA ASN A 21 3.87 -0.74 -9.45
C ASN A 21 3.24 0.01 -8.26
N TYR A 22 3.89 1.10 -7.85
CA TYR A 22 3.49 1.90 -6.70
C TYR A 22 2.02 2.36 -6.75
N GLU A 23 1.57 2.94 -7.86
CA GLU A 23 0.21 3.50 -7.97
C GLU A 23 -0.86 2.41 -7.90
N ILE A 24 -0.60 1.25 -8.52
CA ILE A 24 -1.52 0.11 -8.48
C ILE A 24 -1.57 -0.47 -7.07
N MET A 25 -0.42 -0.72 -6.45
CA MET A 25 -0.36 -1.25 -5.08
C MET A 25 -1.05 -0.32 -4.08
N LYS A 26 -0.80 0.99 -4.20
CA LYS A 26 -1.44 2.03 -3.38
C LYS A 26 -2.96 1.96 -3.51
N ALA A 27 -3.47 1.93 -4.74
CA ALA A 27 -4.91 1.85 -5.00
C ALA A 27 -5.53 0.57 -4.42
N VAL A 28 -4.84 -0.57 -4.50
CA VAL A 28 -5.33 -1.82 -3.91
C VAL A 28 -5.43 -1.72 -2.39
N PHE A 29 -4.43 -1.16 -1.71
CA PHE A 29 -4.50 -0.97 -0.26
C PHE A 29 -5.63 -0.02 0.16
N GLU A 30 -5.84 1.08 -0.58
CA GLU A 30 -6.96 2.00 -0.36
C GLU A 30 -8.31 1.30 -0.52
N LYS A 31 -8.50 0.53 -1.61
CA LYS A 31 -9.70 -0.29 -1.84
C LYS A 31 -9.95 -1.29 -0.71
N ARG A 32 -8.91 -1.94 -0.17
CA ARG A 32 -9.02 -2.87 0.96
C ARG A 32 -9.47 -2.18 2.24
N ILE A 33 -8.90 -1.01 2.54
CA ILE A 33 -9.29 -0.22 3.72
C ILE A 33 -10.77 0.17 3.62
N ASP A 34 -11.22 0.60 2.45
CA ASP A 34 -12.62 0.94 2.20
C ASP A 34 -13.54 -0.27 2.26
N LEU A 35 -13.11 -1.42 1.73
CA LEU A 35 -13.81 -2.69 1.88
C LEU A 35 -14.06 -3.01 3.36
N PHE A 36 -13.01 -3.00 4.18
CA PHE A 36 -13.16 -3.31 5.61
C PHE A 36 -14.01 -2.26 6.33
N ASN A 37 -13.88 -0.97 6.00
CA ASN A 37 -14.75 0.08 6.55
C ASN A 37 -16.23 -0.14 6.22
N ARG A 38 -16.57 -0.66 5.04
CA ARG A 38 -17.94 -1.01 4.68
C ARG A 38 -18.46 -2.18 5.51
N PHE A 39 -17.70 -3.27 5.60
CA PHE A 39 -18.10 -4.46 6.36
C PHE A 39 -18.17 -4.21 7.87
N LEU A 40 -17.29 -3.38 8.43
CA LEU A 40 -17.31 -3.02 9.86
C LEU A 40 -18.58 -2.29 10.31
N LYS A 41 -19.36 -1.73 9.37
CA LYS A 41 -20.65 -1.10 9.66
C LYS A 41 -21.81 -2.10 9.73
N GLU A 42 -21.60 -3.36 9.39
CA GLU A 42 -22.64 -4.39 9.47
C GLU A 42 -22.94 -4.74 10.94
N GLU A 43 -24.19 -4.55 11.37
CA GLU A 43 -24.64 -4.82 12.75
C GLU A 43 -24.57 -6.31 13.12
N SER A 44 -24.57 -7.20 12.13
CA SER A 44 -24.59 -8.66 12.32
C SER A 44 -23.23 -9.28 12.60
N LEU A 45 -22.15 -8.49 12.62
CA LEU A 45 -20.81 -8.99 12.94
C LEU A 45 -20.70 -9.39 14.41
N SER A 46 -20.17 -10.60 14.65
CA SER A 46 -19.70 -10.98 15.98
C SER A 46 -18.58 -10.04 16.44
N GLU A 47 -18.41 -9.88 17.75
CA GLU A 47 -17.34 -9.06 18.32
C GLU A 47 -15.95 -9.53 17.86
N LEU A 48 -15.74 -10.86 17.81
CA LEU A 48 -14.49 -11.44 17.33
C LEU A 48 -14.24 -11.13 15.84
N ASP A 49 -15.26 -11.22 15.00
CA ASP A 49 -15.12 -10.90 13.57
C ASP A 49 -14.87 -9.41 13.35
N ARG A 50 -15.51 -8.55 14.16
CA ARG A 50 -15.24 -7.11 14.16
C ARG A 50 -13.78 -6.82 14.50
N LEU A 51 -13.26 -7.38 15.59
CA LEU A 51 -11.86 -7.23 15.99
C LEU A 51 -10.88 -7.73 14.91
N ARG A 52 -11.19 -8.87 14.28
CA ARG A 52 -10.38 -9.40 13.16
C ARG A 52 -10.37 -8.44 11.98
N LEU A 53 -11.52 -7.87 11.62
CA LEU A 53 -11.62 -6.91 10.51
C LEU A 53 -10.94 -5.59 10.82
N GLU A 54 -11.05 -5.08 12.04
CA GLU A 54 -10.32 -3.89 12.48
C GLU A 54 -8.81 -4.11 12.38
N ASN A 55 -8.32 -5.26 12.86
CA ASN A 55 -6.89 -5.58 12.77
C ASN A 55 -6.43 -5.69 11.31
N LYS A 56 -7.20 -6.36 10.44
CA LYS A 56 -6.92 -6.39 8.99
C LYS A 56 -6.86 -4.98 8.40
N ARG A 57 -7.78 -4.09 8.77
CA ARG A 57 -7.80 -2.71 8.30
C ARG A 57 -6.56 -1.94 8.74
N GLU A 58 -6.19 -2.02 10.02
CA GLU A 58 -5.00 -1.34 10.54
C GLU A 58 -3.71 -1.87 9.91
N TRP A 59 -3.63 -3.18 9.66
CA TRP A 59 -2.51 -3.76 8.92
C TRP A 59 -2.40 -3.16 7.51
N ASN A 60 -3.51 -3.06 6.76
CA ASN A 60 -3.48 -2.48 5.41
C ASN A 60 -3.13 -0.99 5.42
N LYS A 61 -3.57 -0.21 6.42
CA LYS A 61 -3.13 1.18 6.60
C LYS A 61 -1.62 1.29 6.84
N SER A 62 -1.08 0.41 7.68
CA SER A 62 0.36 0.38 7.97
C SER A 62 1.19 0.06 6.73
N HIS A 63 0.75 -0.90 5.91
CA HIS A 63 1.41 -1.20 4.64
C HIS A 63 1.30 -0.07 3.62
N LEU A 64 0.13 0.57 3.51
CA LEU A 64 -0.05 1.74 2.67
C LEU A 64 0.91 2.87 3.06
N LEU A 65 1.02 3.16 4.36
CA LEU A 65 1.96 4.17 4.86
C LEU A 65 3.41 3.80 4.54
N SER A 66 3.78 2.54 4.73
CA SER A 66 5.14 2.06 4.44
C SER A 66 5.47 2.17 2.95
N LEU A 67 4.50 1.86 2.07
CA LEU A 67 4.63 2.00 0.62
C LEU A 67 4.85 3.46 0.21
N ILE A 68 4.07 4.39 0.77
CA ILE A 68 4.20 5.84 0.52
C ILE A 68 5.59 6.34 0.97
N ILE A 69 6.01 5.99 2.19
CA ILE A 69 7.32 6.37 2.71
C ILE A 69 8.45 5.83 1.82
N ASN A 70 8.32 4.59 1.35
CA ASN A 70 9.31 3.99 0.47
C ASN A 70 9.41 4.74 -0.86
N GLU A 71 8.30 5.05 -1.53
CA GLU A 71 8.30 5.79 -2.79
C GLU A 71 8.91 7.19 -2.65
N GLU A 72 8.54 7.93 -1.59
CA GLU A 72 9.13 9.23 -1.28
C GLU A 72 10.64 9.13 -1.04
N THR A 73 11.08 8.11 -0.30
CA THR A 73 12.49 7.88 0.02
C THR A 73 13.29 7.52 -1.23
N THR A 74 12.78 6.59 -2.05
CA THR A 74 13.40 6.20 -3.32
C THR A 74 13.51 7.39 -4.28
N THR A 75 12.49 8.24 -4.35
CA THR A 75 12.52 9.45 -5.17
C THR A 75 13.61 10.43 -4.69
N LYS A 76 13.67 10.70 -3.37
CA LYS A 76 14.72 11.55 -2.79
C LYS A 76 16.13 11.01 -3.04
N ILE A 77 16.33 9.70 -2.87
CA ILE A 77 17.63 9.05 -3.15
C ILE A 77 18.00 9.23 -4.62
N ARG A 78 17.07 8.97 -5.54
CA ARG A 78 17.30 9.12 -6.99
C ARG A 78 17.72 10.54 -7.36
N ASP A 79 17.07 11.55 -6.79
CA ASP A 79 17.40 12.95 -7.07
C ASP A 79 18.75 13.37 -6.48
N LEU A 80 19.08 12.88 -5.28
CA LEU A 80 20.40 13.10 -4.68
C LEU A 80 21.50 12.46 -5.52
N LEU A 81 21.32 11.23 -5.98
CA LEU A 81 22.30 10.55 -6.85
C LEU A 81 22.54 11.33 -8.15
N LYS A 82 21.47 11.82 -8.80
CA LYS A 82 21.60 12.68 -9.99
C LYS A 82 22.41 13.94 -9.70
N ARG A 83 22.16 14.58 -8.55
CA ARG A 83 22.88 15.80 -8.15
C ARG A 83 24.35 15.52 -7.85
N VAL A 84 24.66 14.42 -7.17
CA VAL A 84 26.04 13.98 -6.90
C VAL A 84 26.78 13.76 -8.22
N TYR A 85 26.21 12.99 -9.14
CA TYR A 85 26.77 12.75 -10.47
C TYR A 85 27.06 14.05 -11.24
N GLN A 86 26.12 15.01 -11.22
CA GLN A 86 26.33 16.32 -11.86
C GLN A 86 27.48 17.11 -11.22
N LEU A 87 27.66 17.03 -9.90
CA LEU A 87 28.74 17.68 -9.19
C LEU A 87 30.10 17.00 -9.45
N GLU A 88 30.13 15.67 -9.50
CA GLU A 88 31.34 14.89 -9.83
C GLU A 88 31.83 15.27 -11.23
N LYS A 89 30.92 15.27 -12.21
CA LYS A 89 31.21 15.70 -13.58
C LYS A 89 31.67 17.15 -13.67
N ALA A 90 31.05 18.07 -12.93
CA ALA A 90 31.45 19.48 -12.93
C ALA A 90 32.85 19.72 -12.34
N ASN A 91 33.30 18.83 -11.44
CA ASN A 91 34.61 18.90 -10.80
C ASN A 91 35.67 18.00 -11.47
N GLY A 92 35.34 17.32 -12.57
CA GLY A 92 36.25 16.40 -13.27
C GLY A 92 36.65 15.18 -12.45
N LEU A 93 35.77 14.72 -11.55
CA LEU A 93 35.96 13.52 -10.74
C LEU A 93 35.44 12.25 -11.45
N GLU A 94 34.77 12.43 -12.59
CA GLU A 94 34.39 11.45 -13.61
C GLU A 94 34.85 11.93 -14.99
#